data_AF-A0A7W0N984-F1
#
_entry.id   AF-A0A7W0N984-F1
#
_cell.length_a   1.000
_cell.length_b   1.000
_cell.length_c   1.000
_cell.angle_alpha   90.00
_cell.angle_beta   90.00
_cell.angle_gamma   90.00
#
_symmetry.space_group_name_H-M   'P 1'
#
loop_
_entity.id
_entity.type
_entity.pdbx_description
1 polymer ?
#
loop_
_entity_poly.entity_id
_entity_poly.type
_entity_poly.pdbx_seq_one_letter_code
_entity_poly.pdbx_strand_id
1 'polypeptide(L)'
;MNIKENREMLQAQGRITDGLIIDSETNEAGEHIAFYTYNIQGVDFESSEILTVEQLQNPIQYAPGAKVGIRFDPKNHGNSTIV
;
A
#
# COMPACT_ATOMS: atom_id res chain seq x y z
N MET A 1 -0.10 8.18 -15.80
CA MET A 1 0.00 6.72 -15.67
C MET A 1 -1.12 6.29 -14.75
N ASN A 2 -2.00 5.40 -15.21
CA ASN A 2 -3.27 5.11 -14.54
C ASN A 2 -3.02 4.23 -13.30
N ILE A 3 -3.64 4.52 -12.15
CA ILE A 3 -3.40 3.81 -10.87
C ILE A 3 -3.60 2.28 -11.02
N LYS A 4 -4.54 1.87 -11.89
CA LYS A 4 -4.81 0.45 -12.21
C LYS A 4 -3.68 -0.26 -12.97
N GLU A 5 -3.09 0.38 -13.98
CA GLU A 5 -2.01 -0.22 -14.81
C GLU A 5 -0.77 -0.53 -13.96
N ASN A 6 -0.59 0.25 -12.90
CA ASN A 6 0.54 0.14 -12.00
C ASN A 6 0.42 -1.08 -11.06
N ARG A 7 -0.80 -1.36 -10.55
CA ARG A 7 -1.03 -2.48 -9.63
C ARG A 7 -0.89 -3.83 -10.34
N GLU A 8 -1.35 -3.95 -11.59
CA GLU A 8 -1.17 -5.16 -12.40
C GLU A 8 0.31 -5.44 -12.69
N MET A 9 1.07 -4.40 -13.07
CA MET A 9 2.51 -4.52 -13.28
C MET A 9 3.23 -4.96 -12.00
N LEU A 10 2.89 -4.33 -10.86
CA LEU A 10 3.46 -4.69 -9.57
C LEU A 10 3.10 -6.13 -9.20
N GLN A 11 1.86 -6.56 -9.36
CA GLN A 11 1.47 -7.96 -9.09
C GLN A 11 2.32 -8.97 -9.88
N ALA A 12 2.69 -8.65 -11.12
CA ALA A 12 3.50 -9.53 -11.95
C ALA A 12 5.01 -9.52 -11.61
N GLN A 13 5.58 -8.36 -11.25
CA GLN A 13 7.04 -8.17 -11.21
C GLN A 13 7.59 -7.53 -9.93
N GLY A 14 6.72 -6.98 -9.07
CA GLY A 14 7.11 -6.26 -7.87
C GLY A 14 7.68 -7.19 -6.79
N ARG A 15 8.60 -6.67 -5.99
CA ARG A 15 9.15 -7.34 -4.80
C ARG A 15 8.31 -7.03 -3.59
N ILE A 16 8.36 -7.89 -2.57
CA ILE A 16 7.62 -7.70 -1.32
C ILE A 16 8.58 -7.28 -0.22
N THR A 17 8.15 -6.35 0.62
CA THR A 17 8.74 -6.02 1.92
C THR A 17 7.63 -5.87 2.95
N ASP A 18 8.00 -5.84 4.24
CA ASP A 18 7.06 -5.51 5.30
C ASP A 18 6.85 -4.00 5.38
N GLY A 19 5.61 -3.61 5.66
CA GLY A 19 5.20 -2.25 5.96
C GLY A 19 4.38 -2.17 7.24
N LEU A 20 4.07 -0.93 7.61
CA LEU A 20 3.29 -0.57 8.78
C LEU A 20 2.25 0.46 8.36
N ILE A 21 0.97 0.21 8.67
CA ILE A 21 -0.06 1.24 8.54
C ILE A 21 0.19 2.29 9.63
N ILE A 22 0.31 3.55 9.22
CA ILE A 22 0.52 4.68 10.11
C ILE A 22 -0.77 5.46 10.35
N ASP A 23 -1.69 5.48 9.38
CA ASP A 23 -2.99 6.12 9.50
C ASP A 23 -4.00 5.50 8.51
N SER A 24 -5.29 5.75 8.72
CA SER A 24 -6.35 5.37 7.79
C SER A 24 -7.51 6.38 7.87
N GLU A 25 -7.99 6.85 6.72
CA GLU A 25 -9.12 7.78 6.66
C GLU A 25 -10.18 7.34 5.64
N THR A 26 -11.36 7.95 5.73
CA THR A 26 -12.40 7.85 4.71
C THR A 26 -12.65 9.24 4.15
N ASN A 27 -12.46 9.43 2.85
CA ASN A 27 -12.68 10.72 2.20
C ASN A 27 -14.19 11.01 2.02
N GLU A 28 -14.53 12.22 1.55
CA GLU A 28 -15.93 12.63 1.33
C GLU A 28 -16.67 11.77 0.29
N ALA A 29 -15.95 11.09 -0.60
CA ALA A 29 -16.52 10.16 -1.58
C ALA A 29 -16.77 8.75 -1.01
N GLY A 30 -16.41 8.51 0.25
CA GLY A 30 -16.53 7.20 0.91
C GLY A 30 -15.40 6.23 0.59
N GLU A 31 -14.32 6.69 -0.06
CA GLU A 31 -13.14 5.86 -0.32
C GLU A 31 -12.29 5.76 0.94
N HIS A 32 -11.91 4.53 1.30
CA HIS A 32 -11.03 4.28 2.43
C HIS A 32 -9.57 4.32 1.98
N ILE A 33 -8.78 5.21 2.57
CA ILE A 33 -7.38 5.42 2.24
C ILE A 33 -6.55 4.93 3.41
N ALA A 34 -5.57 4.06 3.13
CA ALA A 34 -4.59 3.61 4.10
C ALA A 34 -3.26 4.31 3.84
N PHE A 35 -2.66 4.88 4.88
CA PHE A 35 -1.33 5.47 4.86
C PHE A 35 -0.35 4.51 5.52
N TYR A 36 0.79 4.27 4.89
CA TYR A 36 1.73 3.26 5.35
C TYR A 36 3.18 3.63 5.07
N THR A 37 4.06 3.11 5.92
CA THR A 37 5.50 3.21 5.75
C THR A 37 6.11 1.85 5.46
N TYR A 38 7.21 1.83 4.72
CA TYR A 38 8.00 0.63 4.46
C TYR A 38 9.47 0.98 4.27
N ASN A 39 10.35 0.04 4.62
CA ASN A 39 11.79 0.22 4.48
C ASN A 39 12.33 -0.63 3.32
N ILE A 40 13.18 -0.01 2.50
CA ILE A 40 13.96 -0.72 1.47
C ILE A 40 15.42 -0.31 1.65
N GLN A 41 16.26 -1.29 2.00
CA GLN A 41 17.72 -1.12 2.10
C GLN A 41 18.14 0.04 3.03
N GLY A 42 17.41 0.24 4.13
CA GLY A 42 17.70 1.30 5.10
C GLY A 42 17.11 2.67 4.74
N VAL A 43 16.35 2.77 3.65
CA VAL A 43 15.60 3.98 3.28
C VAL A 43 14.12 3.77 3.59
N ASP A 44 13.55 4.68 4.38
CA ASP A 44 12.13 4.69 4.69
C ASP A 44 11.34 5.42 3.60
N PHE A 45 10.22 4.82 3.23
CA PHE A 45 9.25 5.35 2.29
C PHE A 45 7.90 5.47 3.00
N GLU A 46 7.13 6.47 2.60
CA GLU A 46 5.75 6.67 3.00
C GLU A 46 4.88 6.73 1.74
N SER A 47 3.71 6.11 1.79
CA SER A 47 2.76 6.08 0.69
C SER A 47 1.33 5.95 1.21
N SER A 48 0.37 6.19 0.32
CA SER A 48 -1.05 6.08 0.59
C SER A 48 -1.75 5.35 -0.55
N GLU A 49 -2.73 4.52 -0.23
CA GLU A 49 -3.51 3.80 -1.24
C GLU A 49 -4.99 3.69 -0.85
N ILE A 50 -5.87 3.83 -1.85
CA ILE A 50 -7.30 3.51 -1.70
C ILE A 50 -7.46 1.99 -1.62
N LEU A 51 -8.05 1.52 -0.53
CA LEU A 51 -8.30 0.10 -0.29
C LEU A 51 -9.31 -0.45 -1.31
N THR A 52 -9.04 -1.64 -1.83
CA THR A 52 -10.01 -2.34 -2.68
C THR A 52 -11.18 -2.88 -1.85
N VAL A 53 -12.28 -3.24 -2.53
CA VAL A 53 -13.46 -3.83 -1.88
C VAL A 53 -13.12 -5.11 -1.12
N GLU A 54 -12.17 -5.91 -1.63
CA GLU A 54 -11.66 -7.10 -0.97
C GLU A 54 -10.87 -6.76 0.30
N GLN A 55 -10.00 -5.76 0.24
CA GLN A 55 -9.22 -5.31 1.40
C GLN A 55 -10.14 -4.77 2.51
N LEU A 56 -11.25 -4.12 2.13
CA LEU A 56 -12.27 -3.65 3.07
C LEU A 56 -13.03 -4.76 3.79
N GLN A 57 -12.95 -6.02 3.34
CA GLN A 57 -13.49 -7.15 4.10
C GLN A 57 -12.67 -7.47 5.37
N ASN A 58 -11.44 -6.94 5.48
CA ASN A 58 -10.58 -7.12 6.65
C ASN A 58 -10.01 -5.77 7.15
N PRO A 59 -10.84 -4.87 7.69
CA PRO A 59 -10.41 -3.52 8.05
C PRO A 59 -9.35 -3.49 9.15
N ILE A 60 -9.31 -4.50 10.02
CA ILE A 60 -8.30 -4.61 11.10
C ILE A 60 -6.89 -4.74 10.51
N GLN A 61 -6.74 -5.41 9.37
CA GLN A 61 -5.45 -5.56 8.70
C GLN A 61 -4.90 -4.24 8.14
N TYR A 62 -5.76 -3.25 7.96
CA TYR A 62 -5.43 -1.94 7.38
C TYR A 62 -5.64 -0.79 8.37
N ALA A 63 -5.75 -1.09 9.66
CA ALA A 63 -5.84 -0.09 10.74
C ALA A 63 -4.45 0.36 11.21
N PRO A 64 -4.32 1.57 11.81
CA PRO A 64 -3.03 2.06 12.32
C PRO A 64 -2.36 1.08 13.27
N GLY A 65 -1.06 0.85 13.06
CA GLY A 65 -0.26 -0.14 13.79
C GLY A 65 -0.26 -1.55 13.19
N ALA A 66 -1.10 -1.82 12.19
CA ALA A 66 -1.11 -3.12 11.51
C ALA A 66 0.13 -3.31 10.63
N LYS A 67 0.69 -4.53 10.67
CA LYS A 67 1.75 -4.98 9.76
C LYS A 67 1.12 -5.44 8.45
N VAL A 68 1.65 -4.94 7.33
CA VAL A 68 1.14 -5.26 5.99
C VAL A 68 2.26 -5.66 5.05
N GLY A 69 1.95 -6.47 4.04
CA GLY A 69 2.87 -6.73 2.94
C GLY A 69 2.79 -5.59 1.94
N ILE A 70 3.93 -5.00 1.59
CA ILE A 70 4.04 -3.95 0.57
C ILE A 70 4.74 -4.54 -0.64
N ARG A 71 4.08 -4.44 -1.80
CA ARG A 71 4.69 -4.78 -3.08
C ARG A 71 5.19 -3.53 -3.76
N PHE A 72 6.41 -3.53 -4.25
CA PHE A 72 7.05 -2.36 -4.86
C PHE A 72 7.86 -2.69 -6.11
N ASP A 73 8.10 -1.69 -6.96
CA ASP A 73 8.99 -1.80 -8.11
C ASP A 73 10.45 -1.63 -7.66
N PRO A 74 11.33 -2.64 -7.80
CA PRO A 74 12.73 -2.52 -7.43
C PRO A 74 13.53 -1.50 -8.26
N LYS A 75 12.99 -1.00 -9.38
CA LYS A 75 13.60 0.09 -10.18
C LYS A 75 13.06 1.46 -9.79
N ASN A 76 11.94 1.51 -9.09
CA ASN A 76 11.31 2.73 -8.59
C ASN A 76 10.66 2.44 -7.23
N HIS A 77 11.45 2.53 -6.15
CA HIS A 77 11.04 2.13 -4.81
C HIS A 77 9.81 2.88 -4.26
N GLY A 78 9.54 4.10 -4.74
CA GLY A 78 8.33 4.85 -4.37
C GLY A 78 7.06 4.31 -5.02
N ASN A 79 7.20 3.52 -6.08
CA ASN A 79 6.08 2.84 -6.70
C ASN A 79 5.75 1.57 -5.91
N SER A 80 4.67 1.62 -5.12
CA SER A 80 4.26 0.54 -4.25
C SER A 80 2.74 0.38 -4.15
N THR A 81 2.32 -0.77 -3.61
CA THR A 81 0.93 -1.10 -3.30
C THR A 81 0.87 -2.04 -2.10
N ILE A 82 -0.20 -1.92 -1.31
CA ILE A 82 -0.51 -2.89 -0.26
C ILE A 82 -1.04 -4.18 -0.90
N VAL A 83 -0.58 -5.33 -0.39
CA VAL A 83 -0.99 -6.67 -0.85
C VAL A 83 -2.23 -7.16 -0.11
#